data_AF-L1PGT2-F1
#
_entry.id   AF-L1PGT2-F1
#
_cell.length_a   1.000
_cell.length_b   1.000
_cell.length_c   1.000
_cell.angle_alpha   90.00
_cell.angle_beta   90.00
_cell.angle_gamma   90.00
#
_symmetry.space_group_name_H-M   'P 1'
#
loop_
_entity.id
_entity.type
_entity.pdbx_description
1 polymer ?
#
loop_
_entity_poly.entity_id
_entity_poly.type
_entity_poly.pdbx_seq_one_letter_code
_entity_poly.pdbx_strand_id
1 'polypeptide(L)'
;AFLDKKFSDEELKTLQSNLKKFKLLNTKLIVRQKGSEIDKEILSEINKNKSSLSSKDVMINQLKEELAQYKYTDPIFAKEIKVLFPNIESFYFGKLTDFSEKDNTSLTTVMLYTPKKETVKGKEVAKEVDTQKLQQWLAEKFDDKKVICRVAD
;
A
#
# COMPACT_ATOMS: atom_id res chain seq x y z
N ALA A 1 3.02 47.45 18.30
CA ALA A 1 2.99 46.47 17.19
C ALA A 1 1.53 46.21 16.77
N PHE A 2 1.26 45.54 15.64
CA PHE A 2 -0.11 45.25 15.15
C PHE A 2 -0.92 44.33 16.09
N LEU A 3 -0.23 43.64 17.01
CA LEU A 3 -0.81 42.73 18.00
C LEU A 3 -1.30 43.42 19.29
N ASP A 4 -0.86 44.66 19.57
CA ASP A 4 -1.20 45.38 20.81
C ASP A 4 -2.46 46.26 20.69
N LYS A 5 -2.88 46.55 19.45
CA LYS A 5 -3.99 47.46 19.18
C LYS A 5 -5.30 46.68 19.03
N LYS A 6 -6.30 47.00 19.86
CA LYS A 6 -7.67 46.52 19.66
C LYS A 6 -8.32 47.30 18.51
N PHE A 7 -8.69 46.60 17.44
CA PHE A 7 -9.38 47.22 16.30
C PHE A 7 -10.87 47.35 16.60
N SER A 8 -11.43 48.53 16.35
CA SER A 8 -12.88 48.73 16.38
C SER A 8 -13.54 48.25 15.08
N ASP A 9 -14.86 48.03 15.10
CA ASP A 9 -15.62 47.62 13.91
C ASP A 9 -15.53 48.65 12.76
N GLU A 10 -15.32 49.93 13.10
CA GLU A 10 -15.16 51.04 12.15
C GLU A 10 -13.78 51.01 11.48
N GLU A 11 -12.72 50.71 12.24
CA GLU A 11 -11.39 50.49 11.68
C GLU A 11 -11.35 49.27 10.78
N LEU A 12 -12.05 48.19 11.15
CA LEU A 12 -12.17 46.98 10.33
C LEU A 12 -12.89 47.23 9.00
N LYS A 13 -13.99 48.01 9.00
CA LYS A 13 -14.66 48.44 7.76
C LYS A 13 -13.72 49.26 6.86
N THR A 14 -12.92 50.14 7.47
CA THR A 14 -11.97 50.97 6.76
C THR A 14 -10.85 50.12 6.14
N LEU A 15 -10.30 49.17 6.90
CA LEU A 15 -9.31 48.21 6.41
C LEU A 15 -9.88 47.33 5.29
N GLN A 16 -11.10 46.81 5.45
CA GLN A 16 -11.80 46.02 4.42
C GLN A 16 -12.02 46.82 3.14
N SER A 17 -12.36 48.12 3.26
CA SER A 17 -12.50 49.01 2.10
C SER A 17 -11.16 49.33 1.44
N ASN A 18 -10.08 49.37 2.22
CA ASN A 18 -8.73 49.58 1.67
C ASN A 18 -8.23 48.36 0.88
N LEU A 19 -8.61 47.13 1.24
CA LEU A 19 -8.29 45.94 0.42
C LEU A 19 -8.79 46.09 -1.02
N LYS A 20 -10.00 46.64 -1.20
CA LYS A 20 -10.55 46.93 -2.53
C LYS A 20 -9.72 47.97 -3.28
N LYS A 21 -9.23 49.00 -2.59
CA LYS A 21 -8.33 50.03 -3.15
C LYS A 21 -6.97 49.43 -3.57
N PHE A 22 -6.50 48.39 -2.87
CA PHE A 22 -5.28 47.65 -3.20
C PHE A 22 -5.49 46.54 -4.26
N LYS A 23 -6.63 46.51 -4.96
CA LYS A 23 -7.00 45.49 -5.97
C LYS A 23 -7.11 44.06 -5.43
N LEU A 24 -7.27 43.88 -4.12
CA LEU A 24 -7.52 42.59 -3.46
C LEU A 24 -9.03 42.32 -3.43
N LEU A 25 -9.61 42.07 -4.60
CA LEU A 25 -11.07 42.05 -4.79
C LEU A 25 -11.77 40.79 -4.24
N ASN A 26 -11.03 39.70 -3.99
CA ASN A 26 -11.56 38.43 -3.47
C ASN A 26 -11.05 38.08 -2.08
N THR A 27 -10.57 39.08 -1.33
CA THR A 27 -9.89 38.85 -0.05
C THR A 27 -10.69 39.47 1.09
N LYS A 28 -10.91 38.69 2.15
CA LYS A 28 -11.60 39.13 3.36
C LYS A 28 -10.59 39.24 4.49
N LEU A 29 -10.36 40.44 5.04
CA LEU A 29 -9.58 40.59 6.26
C LEU A 29 -10.46 40.16 7.44
N ILE A 30 -9.92 39.24 8.22
CA ILE A 30 -10.52 38.73 9.46
C ILE A 30 -9.49 38.98 10.55
N VAL A 31 -9.76 39.94 11.43
CA VAL A 31 -8.91 40.25 12.59
C VAL A 31 -9.51 39.57 13.81
N ARG A 32 -8.78 38.63 14.41
CA ARG A 32 -9.25 37.82 15.53
C ARG A 32 -8.44 38.17 16.78
N GLN A 33 -9.08 38.86 17.72
CA GLN A 33 -8.43 39.37 18.94
C GLN A 33 -9.17 38.98 20.24
N LYS A 34 -10.31 38.27 20.14
CA LYS A 34 -11.07 37.79 21.29
C LYS A 34 -10.57 36.39 21.66
N GLY A 35 -10.08 36.21 22.90
CA GLY A 35 -9.50 34.94 23.37
C GLY A 35 -10.41 33.72 23.14
N SER A 36 -11.71 33.86 23.41
CA SER A 36 -12.69 32.79 23.23
C SER A 36 -12.89 32.32 21.79
N GLU A 37 -12.63 33.17 20.79
CA GLU A 37 -12.72 32.79 19.37
C GLU A 37 -11.44 32.08 18.89
N ILE A 38 -10.29 32.54 19.40
CA ILE A 38 -8.98 31.94 19.13
C ILE A 38 -8.91 30.52 19.71
N ASP A 39 -9.37 30.32 20.95
CA ASP A 39 -9.37 29.01 21.61
C ASP A 39 -10.22 27.97 20.84
N LYS A 40 -11.41 28.37 20.39
CA LYS A 40 -12.31 27.49 19.61
C LYS A 40 -11.70 27.07 18.28
N GLU A 41 -11.01 27.99 17.60
CA GLU A 41 -10.40 27.70 16.32
C GLU A 41 -9.16 26.83 16.45
N ILE A 42 -8.31 27.09 17.46
CA ILE A 42 -7.17 26.22 17.81
C ILE A 42 -7.66 24.80 18.10
N LEU A 43 -8.72 24.66 18.92
CA LEU A 43 -9.32 23.35 19.20
C LEU A 43 -9.87 22.67 17.94
N SER A 44 -10.46 23.44 17.01
CA SER A 44 -10.96 22.91 15.74
C SER A 44 -9.83 22.42 14.82
N GLU A 45 -8.72 23.15 14.74
CA GLU A 45 -7.55 22.78 13.95
C GLU A 45 -6.81 21.59 14.56
N ILE A 46 -6.68 21.52 15.89
CA ILE A 46 -6.13 20.35 16.58
C ILE A 46 -6.98 19.11 16.30
N ASN A 47 -8.31 19.22 16.37
CA ASN A 47 -9.21 18.11 16.09
C ASN A 47 -9.16 17.65 14.63
N LYS A 48 -9.09 18.58 13.67
CA LYS A 48 -8.91 18.25 12.24
C LYS A 48 -7.57 17.55 11.97
N ASN A 49 -6.50 18.00 12.62
CA ASN A 49 -5.18 17.36 12.46
C ASN A 49 -5.16 15.96 13.07
N LYS A 50 -5.80 15.77 14.24
CA LYS A 50 -5.91 14.46 14.88
C LYS A 50 -6.74 13.47 14.05
N SER A 51 -7.85 13.91 13.46
CA SER A 51 -8.65 13.05 12.57
C SER A 51 -7.94 12.72 11.25
N SER A 52 -7.17 13.67 10.69
CA SER A 52 -6.34 13.47 9.49
C SER A 52 -5.17 12.50 9.73
N LEU A 53 -4.55 12.52 10.91
CA LEU A 53 -3.53 11.53 11.30
C LEU A 53 -4.17 10.14 11.44
N SER A 54 -5.29 10.04 12.17
CA SER A 54 -6.00 8.78 12.36
C SER A 54 -6.47 8.15 11.05
N SER A 55 -6.94 8.94 10.08
CA SER A 55 -7.39 8.41 8.79
C SER A 55 -6.22 7.92 7.93
N LYS A 56 -5.06 8.58 8.00
CA LYS A 56 -3.82 8.10 7.36
C LYS A 56 -3.33 6.80 7.98
N ASP A 57 -3.37 6.67 9.29
CA ASP A 57 -2.98 5.42 9.98
C ASP A 57 -3.88 4.25 9.58
N VAL A 58 -5.19 4.48 9.45
CA VAL A 58 -6.14 3.48 8.94
C VAL A 58 -5.81 3.09 7.50
N MET A 59 -5.55 4.06 6.63
CA MET A 59 -5.18 3.80 5.24
C MET A 59 -3.85 3.04 5.12
N ILE A 60 -2.86 3.37 5.95
CA ILE A 60 -1.58 2.65 5.98
C ILE A 60 -1.80 1.18 6.39
N ASN A 61 -2.65 0.93 7.38
CA ASN A 61 -2.95 -0.43 7.80
C ASN A 61 -3.68 -1.22 6.71
N GLN A 62 -4.67 -0.61 6.04
CA GLN A 62 -5.34 -1.22 4.89
C GLN A 62 -4.36 -1.58 3.77
N LEU A 63 -3.47 -0.66 3.40
CA LEU A 63 -2.44 -0.92 2.38
C LEU A 63 -1.45 -2.01 2.80
N LYS A 64 -1.09 -2.08 4.08
CA LYS A 64 -0.24 -3.15 4.61
C LYS A 64 -0.93 -4.51 4.55
N GLU A 65 -2.21 -4.57 4.90
CA GLU A 65 -3.03 -5.79 4.81
C GLU A 65 -3.17 -6.26 3.37
N GLU A 66 -3.45 -5.35 2.43
CA GLU A 66 -3.47 -5.66 1.00
C GLU A 66 -2.11 -6.19 0.53
N LEU A 67 -1.00 -5.51 0.85
CA LEU A 67 0.34 -5.96 0.48
C LEU A 67 0.71 -7.33 1.07
N ALA A 68 0.23 -7.64 2.27
CA ALA A 68 0.45 -8.94 2.90
C ALA A 68 -0.23 -10.08 2.13
N GLN A 69 -1.34 -9.81 1.43
CA GLN A 69 -2.01 -10.83 0.59
C GLN A 69 -1.16 -11.20 -0.64
N TYR A 70 -0.36 -10.26 -1.16
CA TYR A 70 0.46 -10.48 -2.35
C TYR A 70 1.89 -10.98 -2.04
N LYS A 71 2.45 -10.60 -0.89
CA LYS A 71 3.85 -10.90 -0.53
C LYS A 71 3.92 -12.00 0.52
N TYR A 72 4.21 -13.21 0.07
CA TYR A 72 4.58 -14.29 0.97
C TYR A 72 6.08 -14.22 1.28
N THR A 73 6.43 -13.86 2.52
CA THR A 73 7.83 -13.61 2.96
C THR A 73 8.28 -14.62 4.02
N ASP A 74 7.65 -15.79 4.08
CA ASP A 74 8.00 -16.79 5.09
C ASP A 74 9.29 -17.54 4.67
N PRO A 75 10.39 -17.40 5.43
CA PRO A 75 11.62 -18.13 5.16
C PRO A 75 11.50 -19.64 5.39
N ILE A 76 10.46 -20.11 6.10
CA ILE A 76 10.20 -21.53 6.37
C ILE A 76 9.78 -22.23 5.09
N PHE A 77 8.85 -21.64 4.32
CA PHE A 77 8.41 -22.17 3.03
C PHE A 77 9.56 -22.40 2.05
N ALA A 78 10.52 -21.48 2.00
CA ALA A 78 11.68 -21.65 1.15
C ALA A 78 12.58 -22.83 1.58
N LYS A 79 12.60 -23.17 2.86
CA LYS A 79 13.27 -24.38 3.37
C LYS A 79 12.47 -25.64 3.04
N GLU A 80 11.15 -25.61 3.22
CA GLU A 80 10.26 -26.74 2.89
C GLU A 80 10.39 -27.15 1.41
N ILE A 81 10.32 -26.19 0.48
CA ILE A 81 10.49 -26.46 -0.95
C ILE A 81 11.85 -27.10 -1.25
N LYS A 82 12.94 -26.60 -0.64
CA LYS A 82 14.29 -27.17 -0.85
C LYS A 82 14.42 -28.61 -0.32
N VAL A 83 13.68 -28.95 0.74
CA VAL A 83 13.68 -30.30 1.33
C VAL A 83 12.81 -31.27 0.52
N LEU A 84 11.60 -30.84 0.14
CA LEU A 84 10.63 -31.67 -0.57
C LEU A 84 10.95 -31.81 -2.07
N PHE A 85 11.52 -30.77 -2.67
CA PHE A 85 11.83 -30.69 -4.10
C PHE A 85 13.31 -30.30 -4.31
N PRO A 86 14.26 -31.19 -3.95
CA PRO A 86 15.70 -30.89 -4.04
C PRO A 86 16.19 -30.72 -5.48
N ASN A 87 15.38 -31.11 -6.48
CA ASN A 87 15.66 -30.94 -7.90
C ASN A 87 15.37 -29.51 -8.39
N ILE A 88 14.79 -28.64 -7.57
CA ILE A 88 14.61 -27.22 -7.86
C ILE A 88 15.88 -26.47 -7.43
N GLU A 89 16.45 -25.69 -8.34
CA GLU A 89 17.62 -24.83 -8.08
C GLU A 89 17.20 -23.51 -7.43
N SER A 90 16.24 -22.83 -8.07
CA SER A 90 15.67 -21.56 -7.63
C SER A 90 14.17 -21.55 -7.91
N PHE A 91 13.44 -20.71 -7.18
CA PHE A 91 12.02 -20.51 -7.43
C PHE A 91 11.59 -19.10 -7.04
N TYR A 92 10.54 -18.64 -7.71
CA TYR A 92 9.79 -17.44 -7.43
C TYR A 92 8.37 -17.83 -7.11
N PHE A 93 7.77 -17.15 -6.13
CA PHE A 93 6.44 -17.42 -5.67
C PHE A 93 5.69 -16.10 -5.50
N GLY A 94 4.45 -16.05 -5.98
CA GLY A 94 3.61 -14.87 -5.83
C GLY A 94 2.15 -15.17 -6.13
N LYS A 95 1.27 -14.35 -5.56
CA LYS A 95 -0.15 -14.36 -5.91
C LYS A 95 -0.40 -13.32 -6.99
N LEU A 96 -0.93 -13.76 -8.13
CA LEU A 96 -1.24 -12.92 -9.27
C LEU A 96 -2.74 -12.81 -9.44
N THR A 97 -3.20 -11.60 -9.74
CA THR A 97 -4.59 -11.35 -10.08
C THR A 97 -4.87 -11.86 -11.49
N ASP A 98 -5.83 -12.77 -11.61
CA ASP A 98 -6.28 -13.29 -12.90
C ASP A 98 -7.43 -12.42 -13.44
N PHE A 99 -7.18 -11.77 -14.57
CA PHE A 99 -8.16 -10.93 -15.29
C PHE A 99 -8.83 -11.66 -16.46
N SER A 100 -8.64 -12.98 -16.59
CA SER A 100 -9.18 -13.75 -17.72
C SER A 100 -10.70 -13.93 -17.69
N GLU A 101 -11.32 -13.92 -16.51
CA GLU A 101 -12.78 -13.98 -16.37
C GLU A 101 -13.36 -12.57 -16.21
N LYS A 102 -14.35 -12.24 -17.05
CA LYS A 102 -14.96 -10.90 -17.15
C LYS A 102 -15.59 -10.37 -15.86
N ASP A 103 -15.93 -11.25 -14.92
CA ASP A 103 -16.70 -10.90 -13.71
C ASP A 103 -16.04 -11.34 -12.40
N ASN A 104 -14.87 -11.99 -12.43
CA ASN A 104 -14.21 -12.44 -11.20
C ASN A 104 -12.71 -12.20 -11.24
N THR A 105 -12.28 -11.18 -10.52
CA THR A 105 -10.88 -10.91 -10.17
C THR A 105 -10.42 -11.98 -9.17
N SER A 106 -10.13 -13.19 -9.67
CA SER A 106 -9.67 -14.29 -8.82
C SER A 106 -8.16 -14.20 -8.59
N LEU A 107 -7.75 -14.37 -7.33
CA LEU A 107 -6.34 -14.42 -6.98
C LEU A 107 -5.80 -15.82 -7.26
N THR A 108 -4.79 -15.93 -8.12
CA THR A 108 -4.15 -17.19 -8.52
C THR A 108 -2.75 -17.27 -7.96
N THR A 109 -2.43 -18.38 -7.31
CA THR A 109 -1.07 -18.62 -6.81
C THR A 109 -0.19 -19.14 -7.94
N VAL A 110 0.93 -18.47 -8.17
CA VAL A 110 1.88 -18.78 -9.25
C VAL A 110 3.26 -19.02 -8.68
N MET A 111 3.86 -20.16 -9.07
CA MET A 111 5.23 -20.51 -8.78
C MET A 111 6.01 -20.70 -10.07
N LEU A 112 7.11 -19.96 -10.21
CA LEU A 112 8.09 -20.16 -11.27
C LEU A 112 9.30 -20.86 -10.68
N TYR A 113 9.80 -21.93 -11.29
CA TYR A 113 10.95 -22.66 -10.74
C TYR A 113 11.98 -22.99 -11.82
N THR A 114 13.25 -23.04 -11.45
CA THR A 114 14.34 -23.47 -12.32
C THR A 114 14.79 -24.86 -11.88
N PRO A 115 14.69 -25.89 -12.74
CA PRO A 115 15.17 -27.22 -12.40
C PRO A 115 16.70 -27.26 -12.43
N LYS A 116 17.31 -28.03 -11.54
CA LYS A 116 18.76 -28.29 -11.53
C LYS A 116 19.16 -29.00 -12.81
N LYS A 117 20.20 -28.50 -13.47
CA LYS A 117 20.81 -29.17 -14.62
C LYS A 117 21.89 -30.14 -14.14
N GLU A 118 21.90 -31.33 -14.71
CA GLU A 118 22.97 -32.32 -14.50
C GLU A 118 23.59 -32.69 -15.85
N THR A 119 24.91 -32.74 -15.90
CA THR A 119 25.63 -33.12 -17.12
C THR A 119 25.70 -34.63 -17.23
N VAL A 120 24.85 -35.20 -18.08
CA VAL A 120 24.86 -36.63 -18.39
C VAL A 120 25.47 -36.82 -19.78
N LYS A 121 26.63 -37.49 -19.85
CA LYS A 121 27.35 -37.79 -21.12
C LYS A 121 27.64 -36.53 -21.96
N GLY A 122 28.07 -35.44 -21.33
CA GLY A 122 28.44 -34.19 -22.02
C GLY A 122 27.26 -33.35 -22.51
N LYS A 123 26.02 -33.71 -22.14
CA LYS A 123 24.81 -32.90 -22.39
C LYS A 123 24.20 -32.47 -21.06
N GLU A 124 23.86 -31.20 -20.94
CA GLU A 124 23.11 -30.68 -19.79
C GLU A 124 21.65 -31.15 -19.92
N VAL A 125 21.19 -31.91 -18.92
CA VAL A 125 19.81 -32.40 -18.83
C VAL A 125 19.20 -31.84 -17.55
N ALA A 126 18.03 -31.19 -17.65
CA ALA A 126 17.28 -30.75 -16.48
C ALA A 126 16.77 -31.96 -15.70
N LYS A 127 16.98 -31.97 -14.38
CA LYS A 127 16.37 -32.97 -13.50
C LYS A 127 14.86 -32.83 -13.54
N GLU A 128 14.19 -33.97 -13.62
CA GLU A 128 12.74 -34.02 -13.56
C GLU A 128 12.25 -33.51 -12.21
N VAL A 129 11.29 -32.58 -12.26
CA VAL A 129 10.59 -32.03 -11.09
C VAL A 129 9.15 -32.49 -11.21
N ASP A 130 8.65 -33.16 -10.18
CA ASP A 130 7.26 -33.59 -10.11
C ASP A 130 6.34 -32.37 -9.91
N THR A 131 5.90 -31.81 -11.03
CA THR A 131 5.04 -30.63 -11.08
C THR A 131 3.67 -30.89 -10.51
N GLN A 132 3.15 -32.11 -10.66
CA GLN A 132 1.83 -32.48 -10.16
C GLN A 132 1.82 -32.52 -8.63
N LYS A 133 2.84 -33.15 -8.02
CA LYS A 133 3.02 -33.15 -6.57
C LYS A 133 3.30 -31.76 -6.02
N LEU A 134 4.08 -30.94 -6.75
CA LEU A 134 4.33 -29.55 -6.37
C LEU A 134 3.04 -28.73 -6.36
N GLN A 135 2.21 -28.85 -7.40
CA GLN A 135 0.93 -28.15 -7.48
C GLN A 135 -0.04 -28.58 -6.36
N GLN A 136 -0.15 -29.89 -6.08
CA GLN A 136 -1.00 -30.40 -5.02
C GLN A 136 -0.55 -29.90 -3.64
N TRP A 137 0.75 -29.98 -3.35
CA TRP A 137 1.29 -29.52 -2.07
C TRP A 137 1.07 -28.02 -1.85
N LEU A 138 1.23 -27.20 -2.90
CA LEU A 138 0.94 -25.77 -2.82
C LEU A 138 -0.55 -25.48 -2.63
N ALA A 139 -1.43 -26.22 -3.31
CA ALA A 139 -2.87 -26.08 -3.14
C ALA A 139 -3.29 -26.39 -1.70
N GLU A 140 -2.74 -27.44 -1.09
CA GLU A 140 -2.97 -27.78 0.33
C GLU A 140 -2.38 -26.74 1.28
N LYS A 141 -1.16 -26.25 1.03
CA LYS A 141 -0.48 -25.28 1.90
C LYS A 141 -1.19 -23.92 1.92
N PHE A 142 -1.73 -23.48 0.77
CA PHE A 142 -2.31 -22.15 0.61
C PHE A 142 -3.84 -22.12 0.58
N ASP A 143 -4.49 -23.28 0.71
CA ASP A 143 -5.95 -23.44 0.55
C ASP A 143 -6.49 -22.81 -0.76
N ASP A 144 -5.61 -22.75 -1.77
CA ASP A 144 -5.88 -22.09 -3.05
C ASP A 144 -6.29 -23.14 -4.08
N LYS A 145 -7.48 -22.97 -4.67
CA LYS A 145 -8.03 -23.89 -5.68
C LYS A 145 -7.30 -23.82 -7.02
N LYS A 146 -6.55 -22.74 -7.26
CA LYS A 146 -5.88 -22.46 -8.55
C LYS A 146 -4.41 -22.15 -8.30
N VAL A 147 -3.57 -23.15 -8.54
CA VAL A 147 -2.11 -23.04 -8.46
C VAL A 147 -1.47 -23.36 -9.80
N ILE A 148 -0.63 -22.45 -10.28
CA ILE A 148 0.11 -22.60 -11.54
C ILE A 148 1.60 -22.74 -11.23
N CYS A 149 2.19 -23.86 -11.63
CA CYS A 149 3.63 -24.07 -11.57
C CYS A 149 4.20 -24.08 -12.98
N ARG A 150 5.22 -23.26 -13.26
CA ARG A 150 5.93 -23.24 -14.54
C ARG A 150 7.43 -23.17 -14.36
N VAL A 151 8.15 -23.68 -15.37
CA VAL A 151 9.59 -23.52 -15.45
C VAL A 151 9.89 -22.06 -15.79
N ALA A 152 10.85 -21.46 -15.08
CA ALA A 152 11.41 -20.16 -15.43
C ALA A 152 12.45 -20.39 -16.54
N ASP A 153 12.10 -19.99 -17.77
CA ASP A 153 13.00 -19.97 -18.94
C ASP A 153 14.08 -18.89 -18.81
#